data_AF-A0A6J6YYY7-F1
#
_entry.id   AF-A0A6J6YYY7-F1
#
_cell.length_a   1.000
_cell.length_b   1.000
_cell.length_c   1.000
_cell.angle_alpha   90.00
_cell.angle_beta   90.00
_cell.angle_gamma   90.00
#
_symmetry.space_group_name_H-M   'P 1'
#
loop_
_entity.id
_entity.type
_entity.pdbx_description
1 polymer ?
#
loop_
_entity_poly.entity_id
_entity_poly.type
_entity_poly.pdbx_seq_one_letter_code
_entity_poly.pdbx_strand_id
1 'polypeptide(L)' 'MIGLIDDDILHTIAVCGTPDEVGAKLVRRFDGVAERVAFYMPYAASTELVAATVSAVRASGAA' A
#
# COMPACT_ATOMS: atom_id res chain seq x y z
N MET A 1 -18.59 -17.99 9.77
CA MET A 1 -17.30 -17.53 9.20
C MET A 1 -17.23 -16.01 9.24
N ILE A 2 -17.46 -15.44 10.43
CA ILE A 2 -17.29 -14.01 10.75
C ILE A 2 -16.29 -14.02 11.91
N GLY A 3 -15.24 -13.20 11.86
CA GLY A 3 -14.22 -13.11 12.91
C GLY A 3 -12.98 -14.00 12.74
N LEU A 4 -12.76 -14.62 11.58
CA LEU A 4 -11.46 -15.27 11.27
C LEU A 4 -10.43 -14.31 10.67
N ILE A 5 -10.91 -13.18 10.14
CA ILE A 5 -10.06 -12.07 9.72
C ILE A 5 -10.25 -11.00 10.79
N ASP A 6 -9.43 -11.10 11.84
CA ASP A 6 -9.23 -10.01 12.79
C ASP A 6 -8.21 -9.01 12.23
N ASP A 7 -7.94 -7.94 12.98
CA ASP A 7 -7.00 -6.91 12.57
C ASP A 7 -5.58 -7.47 12.41
N ASP A 8 -5.18 -8.48 13.18
CA ASP A 8 -3.85 -9.08 13.09
C ASP A 8 -3.69 -9.82 11.75
N ILE A 9 -4.69 -10.61 11.36
CA ILE A 9 -4.73 -11.27 10.05
C ILE A 9 -4.83 -10.24 8.93
N LEU A 10 -5.66 -9.20 9.07
CA LEU A 10 -5.79 -8.13 8.07
C LEU A 10 -4.44 -7.47 7.79
N HIS A 11 -3.73 -7.02 8.82
CA HIS A 11 -2.44 -6.33 8.66
C HIS A 11 -1.30 -7.25 8.19
N THR A 12 -1.47 -8.57 8.26
CA THR A 12 -0.53 -9.53 7.69
C THR A 12 -0.60 -9.57 6.17
N ILE A 13 -1.81 -9.43 5.59
CA ILE A 13 -2.05 -9.59 4.15
C ILE A 13 -2.30 -8.27 3.41
N ALA A 14 -2.69 -7.22 4.13
CA ALA A 14 -3.03 -5.93 3.56
C ALA A 14 -2.12 -4.83 4.10
N VAL A 15 -1.77 -3.90 3.22
CA VAL A 15 -1.14 -2.63 3.61
C VAL A 15 -2.25 -1.61 3.83
N CYS A 16 -2.43 -1.18 5.07
CA CYS A 16 -3.45 -0.22 5.48
C CYS A 16 -2.79 1.02 6.12
N GLY A 17 -3.43 2.18 5.98
CA GLY A 17 -2.98 3.43 6.59
C GLY A 17 -3.28 4.66 5.74
N THR A 18 -2.64 5.77 6.10
CA THR A 18 -2.57 6.98 5.29
C THR A 18 -1.72 6.75 4.03
N PRO A 19 -1.81 7.63 3.00
CA PRO A 19 -0.97 7.49 1.80
C PRO A 19 0.54 7.39 2.11
N ASP A 20 1.04 8.16 3.08
CA ASP A 20 2.45 8.13 3.48
C ASP A 20 2.83 6.80 4.14
N GLU A 21 1.99 6.30 5.05
CA GLU A 21 2.20 5.01 5.70
C GLU A 21 2.14 3.85 4.68
N VAL A 22 1.19 3.90 3.75
CA VAL A 22 1.04 2.91 2.69
C VAL A 22 2.25 2.94 1.77
N GLY A 23 2.74 4.12 1.38
CA GLY A 23 3.93 4.28 0.55
C GLY A 23 5.17 3.64 1.18
N ALA A 24 5.45 3.96 2.44
CA ALA A 24 6.59 3.39 3.16
C ALA A 24 6.47 1.87 3.35
N LYS A 25 5.28 1.38 3.71
CA LYS A 25 5.02 -0.06 3.90
C LYS A 25 5.15 -0.83 2.58
N LEU A 26 4.68 -0.27 1.46
CA LEU A 26 4.80 -0.90 0.14
C LEU A 26 6.25 -1.04 -0.30
N VAL A 27 7.06 0.02 -0.18
CA VAL A 27 8.49 -0.04 -0.53
C VAL A 27 9.19 -1.09 0.33
N ARG A 28 9.01 -1.06 1.65
CA ARG A 28 9.57 -2.07 2.55
C ARG A 28 9.12 -3.50 2.22
N ARG A 29 7.86 -3.69 1.81
CA ARG A 29 7.29 -5.01 1.53
C ARG A 29 7.83 -5.66 0.25
N PHE A 30 8.28 -4.85 -0.71
CA PHE A 30 8.77 -5.30 -2.01
C PHE A 30 10.26 -5.06 -2.22
N ASP A 31 10.96 -4.47 -1.25
CA ASP A 31 12.41 -4.32 -1.26
C ASP A 31 13.11 -5.66 -1.50
N GLY A 32 14.04 -5.69 -2.46
CA GLY A 32 14.73 -6.89 -2.92
C GLY A 32 13.85 -7.94 -3.65
N VAL A 33 12.55 -7.70 -3.82
CA VAL A 33 11.60 -8.63 -4.47
C VAL A 33 11.13 -8.11 -5.83
N ALA A 34 10.85 -6.80 -5.94
CA ALA A 34 10.37 -6.20 -7.17
C ALA A 34 10.87 -4.76 -7.34
N GLU A 35 11.32 -4.43 -8.55
CA GLU A 35 11.72 -3.06 -8.91
C GLU A 35 10.54 -2.17 -9.31
N ARG A 36 9.40 -2.78 -9.70
CA ARG A 36 8.22 -2.08 -10.20
C ARG A 36 6.96 -2.73 -9.66
N VAL A 37 6.06 -1.88 -9.16
CA VAL A 37 4.73 -2.27 -8.70
C VAL A 37 3.67 -1.49 -9.45
N ALA A 38 2.55 -2.15 -9.77
CA ALA A 38 1.39 -1.53 -10.40
C ALA A 38 0.23 -1.47 -9.41
N PHE A 39 -0.46 -0.33 -9.39
CA PHE A 39 -1.68 -0.18 -8.59
C PHE A 39 -2.87 -0.70 -9.38
N TYR A 40 -3.44 -1.80 -8.89
CA TYR A 40 -4.75 -2.27 -9.37
C TYR A 40 -5.85 -1.75 -8.45
N MET A 41 -6.76 -0.95 -9.00
CA MET A 41 -7.86 -0.32 -8.26
C MET A 41 -9.19 -0.87 -8.77
N PRO A 42 -9.70 -1.98 -8.20
CA PRO A 42 -10.98 -2.56 -8.63
C PRO A 42 -12.19 -1.71 -8.24
N TYR A 43 -12.00 -0.74 -7.33
CA TYR A 43 -13.03 0.19 -6.87
C TYR A 43 -12.64 1.62 -7.20
N ALA A 44 -13.65 2.50 -7.27
CA ALA A 44 -13.42 3.92 -7.48
C ALA A 44 -12.60 4.51 -6.32
N ALA A 45 -11.48 5.13 -6.67
CA ALA A 45 -10.68 5.94 -5.77
C ALA A 45 -10.60 7.36 -6.34
N SER A 46 -10.58 8.38 -5.48
CA SER A 46 -10.40 9.75 -5.95
C SER A 46 -9.01 9.92 -6.56
N THR A 47 -8.91 10.69 -7.65
CA THR A 47 -7.61 10.98 -8.28
C THR A 47 -6.61 11.56 -7.30
N GLU A 48 -7.08 12.35 -6.32
CA GLU A 48 -6.27 12.92 -5.26
C GLU A 48 -5.65 11.86 -4.34
N LEU A 49 -6.45 10.89 -3.88
CA LEU A 49 -5.95 9.78 -3.06
C LEU A 49 -4.91 8.95 -3.82
N VAL A 50 -5.17 8.68 -5.10
CA VAL A 50 -4.25 7.94 -5.97
C VAL A 50 -2.96 8.70 -6.16
N ALA A 51 -3.04 10.00 -6.46
CA ALA A 51 -1.88 10.86 -6.61
C ALA A 51 -1.04 10.91 -5.33
N ALA A 52 -1.66 11.09 -4.17
CA ALA A 52 -0.97 11.10 -2.87
C ALA A 52 -0.25 9.77 -2.62
N THR A 53 -0.92 8.64 -2.87
CA THR A 53 -0.35 7.29 -2.65
C THR A 53 0.84 7.03 -3.57
N VAL A 54 0.72 7.35 -4.86
CA VAL A 54 1.82 7.18 -5.83
C VAL A 54 3.01 8.08 -5.48
N SER A 55 2.76 9.32 -5.06
CA SER A 55 3.80 10.24 -4.61
C SER A 55 4.54 9.72 -3.38
N ALA A 56 3.82 9.19 -2.38
CA ALA A 56 4.41 8.61 -1.19
C ALA A 56 5.31 7.41 -1.49
N VAL A 57 4.90 6.53 -2.42
CA VAL A 57 5.70 5.38 -2.86
C VAL A 57 7.00 5.85 -3.53
N ARG A 58 6.90 6.86 -4.42
CA ARG A 58 8.08 7.42 -5.10
C ARG A 58 9.05 8.06 -4.11
N ALA A 59 8.54 8.84 -3.16
CA ALA A 59 9.37 9.48 -2.14
C ALA A 59 10.08 8.43 -1.26
N SER A 60 9.38 7.35 -0.90
CA SER A 60 9.93 6.29 -0.05
C SER A 60 10.96 5.40 -0.75
N GLY A 61 10.82 5.18 -2.07
CA GLY A 61 11.73 4.34 -2.85
C GLY A 61 12.92 5.08 -3.46
N ALA A 62 12.98 6.40 -3.32
CA ALA A 62 14.11 7.23 -3.76
C ALA A 62 15.19 7.43 -2.68
N ALA A 63 14.98 6.88 -1.48
CA ALA A 63 15.93 6.87 -0.37
C ALA A 63 16.78 5.60 -0.40
#